data_AF-A0A929V7G8-F1
#
_entry.id   AF-A0A929V7G8-F1
#
_cell.length_a   1.000
_cell.length_b   1.000
_cell.length_c   1.000
_cell.angle_alpha   90.00
_cell.angle_beta   90.00
_cell.angle_gamma   90.00
#
_symmetry.space_group_name_H-M   'P 1'
#
loop_
_entity.id
_entity.type
_entity.pdbx_description
1 polymer ?
#
loop_
_entity_poly.entity_id
_entity_poly.type
_entity_poly.pdbx_seq_one_letter_code
_entity_poly.pdbx_strand_id
1 'polypeptide(L)'
;MSGLYENNKTIRELNEIISKNHPGEDVQFYFVFGYPRSDIGKGTLIAQLLNCVPKSDAIKFDGLLNTNENGRHTASGHDDFGIYEQFNPGRKWSREHYLLGGELFRDFINKYGENENLQMSIHFSKYVESVIYKMWNNIGKPQTLFIEVGGLISDPEVGPIFTPIVQRMQKKNLCKVILITELQYGDYIKTKEIQEAYRLFLSKNTNPWLIMMREPIELQCASIDERLEFERVVSTKIRSNFNEDFLNIISIPYFHNINEYTEYIKERVFNMFNNKDNKDDDKKTIFIATSNNSKIQDFKLYLGDEFNLESPKSFNIKINIPEGINSIEDNAIAKARAYAYKTGLVSIGDDTGFFIEELNGEPGVALRRWGGELPEETTNAEFWKYLQEKTKNLNNYKCYFKQCVAIVSPSGKMELVYNINHGILNKEKLKLPYNGTDYPLAAAFESENRQKTWDEMTDQEKKDFDKVFIDNLLKAIDQVIEK
;
A
#
# COMPACT_ATOMS: atom_id res chain seq x y z
N MET A 1 22.35 -34.19 33.00
CA MET A 1 23.18 -33.57 31.94
C MET A 1 22.93 -34.15 30.55
N SER A 2 22.33 -35.35 30.39
CA SER A 2 22.02 -35.95 29.07
C SER A 2 20.90 -35.25 28.30
N GLY A 3 19.78 -34.92 28.96
CA GLY A 3 18.61 -34.39 28.25
C GLY A 3 18.71 -32.99 27.65
N LEU A 4 19.42 -32.09 28.33
CA LEU A 4 19.74 -30.75 27.81
C LEU A 4 20.71 -30.82 26.62
N TYR A 5 21.58 -31.83 26.58
CA TYR A 5 22.52 -32.03 25.49
C TYR A 5 21.82 -32.58 24.23
N GLU A 6 20.93 -33.57 24.38
CA GLU A 6 20.15 -34.14 23.28
C GLU A 6 19.20 -33.13 22.63
N ASN A 7 18.49 -32.34 23.45
CA ASN A 7 17.64 -31.26 22.95
C ASN A 7 18.45 -30.24 22.11
N ASN A 8 19.60 -29.79 22.63
CA ASN A 8 20.49 -28.89 21.90
C ASN A 8 21.05 -29.52 20.61
N LYS A 9 21.28 -30.83 20.59
CA LYS A 9 21.73 -31.56 19.40
C LYS A 9 20.66 -31.55 18.30
N THR A 10 19.42 -31.92 18.62
CA THR A 10 18.31 -31.89 17.64
C THR A 10 18.08 -30.48 17.10
N ILE A 11 18.16 -29.45 17.95
CA ILE A 11 18.04 -28.05 17.52
C ILE A 11 19.19 -27.67 16.57
N ARG A 12 20.44 -28.07 16.87
CA ARG A 12 21.60 -27.80 15.99
C ARG A 12 21.42 -28.45 14.62
N GLU A 13 21.05 -29.73 14.59
CA GLU A 13 20.80 -30.45 13.34
C GLU A 13 19.70 -29.78 12.49
N LEU A 14 18.58 -29.41 13.11
CA LEU A 14 17.49 -28.71 12.41
C LEU A 14 17.93 -27.33 11.91
N ASN A 15 18.70 -26.59 12.72
CA ASN A 15 19.25 -25.29 12.30
C ASN A 15 20.22 -25.44 11.13
N GLU A 16 21.07 -26.47 11.12
CA GLU A 16 21.98 -26.74 10.00
C GLU A 16 21.20 -27.03 8.71
N ILE A 17 20.13 -27.83 8.78
CA ILE A 17 19.26 -28.11 7.63
C ILE A 17 18.59 -26.83 7.13
N ILE A 18 18.04 -26.01 8.03
CA ILE A 18 17.41 -24.72 7.71
C ILE A 18 18.43 -23.78 7.06
N SER A 19 19.63 -23.64 7.65
CA SER A 19 20.68 -22.77 7.12
C SER A 19 21.19 -23.23 5.77
N LYS A 20 21.34 -24.54 5.53
CA LYS A 20 21.78 -25.09 4.25
C LYS A 20 20.78 -24.84 3.12
N ASN A 21 19.49 -24.79 3.44
CA ASN A 21 18.41 -24.56 2.48
C ASN A 21 17.83 -23.13 2.58
N HIS A 22 18.57 -22.20 3.20
CA HIS A 22 18.07 -20.85 3.42
C HIS A 22 17.79 -20.14 2.08
N PRO A 23 16.62 -19.52 1.91
CA PRO A 23 16.30 -18.74 0.71
C PRO A 23 17.21 -17.51 0.56
N GLY A 24 17.44 -17.06 -0.67
CA GLY A 24 18.19 -15.82 -0.94
C GLY A 24 17.43 -14.55 -0.53
N GLU A 25 18.08 -13.40 -0.62
CA GLU A 25 17.51 -12.12 -0.16
C GLU A 25 16.31 -11.60 -0.98
N ASP A 26 16.09 -12.15 -2.17
CA ASP A 26 15.00 -11.74 -3.07
C ASP A 26 13.78 -12.66 -3.00
N VAL A 27 13.75 -13.55 -2.00
CA VAL A 27 12.66 -14.51 -1.80
C VAL A 27 11.77 -14.04 -0.66
N GLN A 28 10.46 -14.07 -0.88
CA GLN A 28 9.47 -13.71 0.13
C GLN A 28 8.41 -14.81 0.29
N PHE A 29 8.18 -15.23 1.53
CA PHE A 29 7.13 -16.16 1.91
C PHE A 29 5.92 -15.39 2.42
N TYR A 30 4.72 -15.75 1.99
CA TYR A 30 3.47 -15.13 2.42
C TYR A 30 2.60 -16.17 3.11
N PHE A 31 2.53 -16.12 4.44
CA PHE A 31 1.63 -17.00 5.19
C PHE A 31 0.22 -16.42 5.18
N VAL A 32 -0.73 -17.17 4.62
CA VAL A 32 -2.12 -16.75 4.45
C VAL A 32 -2.98 -17.45 5.50
N PHE A 33 -3.52 -16.66 6.42
CA PHE A 33 -4.38 -17.11 7.51
C PHE A 33 -5.79 -16.54 7.38
N GLY A 34 -6.77 -17.25 7.95
CA GLY A 34 -8.17 -16.80 8.03
C GLY A 34 -8.61 -16.53 9.47
N TYR A 35 -9.60 -15.65 9.64
CA TYR A 35 -10.33 -15.41 10.89
C TYR A 35 -11.71 -14.79 10.57
N PRO A 36 -12.80 -15.06 11.32
CA PRO A 36 -12.90 -15.92 12.50
C PRO A 36 -13.07 -17.41 12.18
N ARG A 37 -13.14 -17.77 10.90
CA ARG A 37 -13.40 -19.14 10.44
C ARG A 37 -12.43 -19.57 9.35
N SER A 38 -12.18 -20.88 9.27
CA SER A 38 -11.18 -21.46 8.37
C SER A 38 -11.63 -21.44 6.90
N ASP A 39 -12.93 -21.46 6.63
CA ASP A 39 -13.59 -21.53 5.32
C ASP A 39 -13.85 -20.16 4.67
N ILE A 40 -13.06 -19.14 4.99
CA ILE A 40 -13.24 -17.76 4.53
C ILE A 40 -12.76 -17.48 3.09
N GLY A 41 -12.29 -18.51 2.38
CA GLY A 41 -11.86 -18.40 0.97
C GLY A 41 -10.37 -18.08 0.78
N LYS A 42 -9.49 -18.55 1.68
CA LYS A 42 -8.02 -18.43 1.54
C LYS A 42 -7.53 -18.98 0.19
N GLY A 43 -7.93 -20.19 -0.16
CA GLY A 43 -7.50 -20.83 -1.41
C GLY A 43 -7.94 -20.06 -2.66
N THR A 44 -9.15 -19.50 -2.67
CA THR A 44 -9.60 -18.65 -3.79
C THR A 44 -8.76 -17.39 -3.90
N LEU A 45 -8.43 -16.73 -2.78
CA LEU A 45 -7.54 -15.57 -2.77
C LEU A 45 -6.15 -15.92 -3.33
N ILE A 46 -5.53 -16.99 -2.84
CA ILE A 46 -4.21 -17.44 -3.31
C ILE A 46 -4.25 -17.74 -4.81
N ALA A 47 -5.29 -18.41 -5.29
CA ALA A 47 -5.44 -18.69 -6.72
C ALA A 47 -5.46 -17.42 -7.58
N GLN A 48 -6.08 -16.33 -7.10
CA GLN A 48 -6.03 -15.03 -7.78
C GLN A 48 -4.65 -14.37 -7.68
N LEU A 49 -3.99 -14.44 -6.51
CA LEU A 49 -2.65 -13.89 -6.32
C LEU A 49 -1.62 -14.58 -7.24
N LEU A 50 -1.71 -15.89 -7.40
CA LEU A 50 -0.85 -16.65 -8.32
C LEU A 50 -1.01 -16.21 -9.78
N ASN A 51 -2.20 -15.75 -10.17
CA ASN A 51 -2.45 -15.23 -11.51
C ASN A 51 -1.77 -13.85 -11.72
N CYS A 52 -1.69 -13.05 -10.66
CA CYS A 52 -1.24 -11.65 -10.74
C CYS A 52 0.24 -11.45 -10.39
N VAL A 53 0.82 -12.34 -9.58
CA VAL A 53 2.19 -12.21 -9.08
C VAL A 53 3.13 -13.12 -9.88
N PRO A 54 4.09 -12.57 -10.63
CA PRO A 54 5.03 -13.35 -11.43
C PRO A 54 6.01 -14.13 -10.54
N LYS A 55 6.53 -15.25 -11.07
CA LYS A 55 7.49 -16.13 -10.35
C LYS A 55 7.01 -16.54 -8.95
N SER A 56 5.69 -16.66 -8.80
CA SER A 56 5.04 -17.12 -7.58
C SER A 56 4.72 -18.60 -7.63
N ASP A 57 4.61 -19.24 -6.46
CA ASP A 57 3.99 -20.56 -6.31
C ASP A 57 3.25 -20.66 -4.96
N ALA A 58 2.59 -21.77 -4.69
CA ALA A 58 1.88 -22.00 -3.45
C ALA A 58 2.11 -23.38 -2.81
N ILE A 59 2.04 -23.42 -1.49
CA ILE A 59 1.92 -24.65 -0.69
C ILE A 59 0.69 -24.53 0.18
N LYS A 60 -0.05 -25.63 0.36
CA LYS A 60 -1.18 -25.71 1.29
C LYS A 60 -0.79 -26.56 2.50
N PHE A 61 -1.17 -26.11 3.69
CA PHE A 61 -1.11 -26.90 4.91
C PHE A 61 -2.52 -27.31 5.33
N ASP A 62 -2.65 -28.58 5.75
CA ASP A 62 -3.85 -29.09 6.41
C ASP A 62 -3.47 -29.82 7.71
N GLY A 63 -4.16 -29.49 8.80
CA GLY A 63 -3.90 -30.03 10.13
C GLY A 63 -4.42 -31.46 10.36
N LEU A 64 -5.08 -32.06 9.37
CA LEU A 64 -5.64 -33.42 9.47
C LEU A 64 -4.56 -34.49 9.75
N LEU A 65 -4.90 -35.45 10.62
CA LEU A 65 -3.99 -36.51 11.06
C LEU A 65 -4.06 -37.81 10.22
N ASN A 66 -5.19 -38.10 9.55
CA ASN A 66 -5.43 -39.40 8.90
C ASN A 66 -5.51 -39.30 7.37
N THR A 67 -4.52 -39.82 6.64
CA THR A 67 -4.52 -39.94 5.17
C THR A 67 -4.93 -41.37 4.74
N ASN A 68 -5.47 -41.56 3.53
CA ASN A 68 -5.68 -42.91 2.98
C ASN A 68 -4.35 -43.58 2.55
N GLU A 69 -4.42 -44.83 2.08
CA GLU A 69 -3.26 -45.64 1.65
C GLU A 69 -2.42 -45.01 0.52
N ASN A 70 -2.96 -44.01 -0.19
CA ASN A 70 -2.28 -43.25 -1.25
C ASN A 70 -1.78 -41.88 -0.77
N GLY A 71 -1.89 -41.55 0.52
CA GLY A 71 -1.53 -40.23 1.05
C GLY A 71 -2.48 -39.10 0.62
N ARG A 72 -3.73 -39.43 0.25
CA ARG A 72 -4.79 -38.46 -0.08
C ARG A 72 -5.93 -38.56 0.93
N HIS A 73 -6.63 -37.47 1.21
CA HIS A 73 -7.87 -37.54 1.99
C HIS A 73 -9.05 -37.96 1.11
N THR A 74 -9.86 -38.87 1.66
CA THR A 74 -11.19 -39.24 1.20
C THR A 74 -12.21 -38.28 1.78
N ALA A 75 -12.33 -37.09 1.22
CA ALA A 75 -13.64 -36.47 1.15
C ALA A 75 -13.97 -36.42 -0.35
N SER A 76 -14.91 -37.25 -0.78
CA SER A 76 -15.39 -37.22 -2.16
C SER A 76 -15.84 -35.81 -2.50
N GLY A 77 -15.10 -35.11 -3.37
CA GLY A 77 -15.38 -33.72 -3.76
C GLY A 77 -14.40 -32.66 -3.21
N HIS A 78 -13.42 -33.01 -2.38
CA HIS A 78 -12.32 -32.09 -2.02
C HIS A 78 -11.20 -32.16 -3.06
N ASP A 79 -11.39 -31.48 -4.18
CA ASP A 79 -10.29 -31.12 -5.05
C ASP A 79 -9.57 -29.90 -4.46
N ASP A 80 -8.72 -30.13 -3.46
CA ASP A 80 -8.04 -29.08 -2.69
C ASP A 80 -7.17 -28.16 -3.56
N PHE A 81 -6.74 -28.63 -4.73
CA PHE A 81 -6.05 -27.85 -5.76
C PHE A 81 -6.94 -27.51 -6.96
N GLY A 82 -8.19 -28.00 -7.03
CA GLY A 82 -9.08 -27.75 -8.15
C GLY A 82 -9.33 -26.27 -8.39
N ILE A 83 -9.45 -25.48 -7.32
CA ILE A 83 -9.48 -24.02 -7.40
C ILE A 83 -8.16 -23.48 -8.00
N TYR A 84 -7.01 -23.99 -7.57
CA TYR A 84 -5.73 -23.51 -8.06
C TYR A 84 -5.54 -23.86 -9.54
N GLU A 85 -5.88 -25.08 -9.96
CA GLU A 85 -5.87 -25.57 -11.33
C GLU A 85 -6.79 -24.75 -12.23
N GLN A 86 -8.02 -24.51 -11.77
CA GLN A 86 -9.02 -23.75 -12.50
C GLN A 86 -8.53 -22.34 -12.86
N PHE A 87 -7.81 -21.66 -11.95
CA PHE A 87 -7.36 -20.28 -12.16
C PHE A 87 -5.92 -20.14 -12.64
N ASN A 88 -5.16 -21.23 -12.67
CA ASN A 88 -3.75 -21.22 -13.07
C ASN A 88 -3.48 -22.34 -14.11
N PRO A 89 -4.11 -22.25 -15.29
CA PRO A 89 -3.94 -23.28 -16.33
C PRO A 89 -2.47 -23.42 -16.72
N GLY A 90 -2.00 -24.66 -16.81
CA GLY A 90 -0.61 -24.99 -17.14
C GLY A 90 0.32 -25.13 -15.92
N ARG A 91 -0.11 -24.75 -14.71
CA ARG A 91 0.60 -25.12 -13.47
C ARG A 91 0.26 -26.56 -13.08
N LYS A 92 1.19 -27.23 -12.39
CA LYS A 92 1.03 -28.61 -11.92
C LYS A 92 1.04 -28.64 -10.41
N TRP A 93 -0.02 -29.18 -9.82
CA TRP A 93 -0.12 -29.35 -8.37
C TRP A 93 0.09 -30.81 -8.01
N SER A 94 0.86 -31.04 -6.96
CA SER A 94 1.30 -32.38 -6.58
C SER A 94 1.49 -32.47 -5.08
N ARG A 95 1.91 -33.65 -4.61
CA ARG A 95 2.30 -33.85 -3.21
C ARG A 95 3.43 -32.91 -2.76
N GLU A 96 4.23 -32.40 -3.69
CA GLU A 96 5.28 -31.41 -3.39
C GLU A 96 4.73 -30.02 -3.04
N HIS A 97 3.42 -29.82 -3.15
CA HIS A 97 2.71 -28.58 -2.80
C HIS A 97 1.81 -28.76 -1.57
N TYR A 98 1.83 -29.93 -0.91
CA TYR A 98 0.90 -30.23 0.18
C TYR A 98 1.60 -30.67 1.46
N LEU A 99 1.38 -29.92 2.54
CA LEU A 99 1.85 -30.16 3.90
C LEU A 99 0.73 -30.79 4.73
N LEU A 100 0.75 -32.11 4.88
CA LEU A 100 -0.25 -32.85 5.65
C LEU A 100 0.21 -33.04 7.09
N GLY A 101 -0.59 -32.59 8.06
CA GLY A 101 -0.28 -32.61 9.49
C GLY A 101 0.11 -34.01 9.97
N GLY A 102 -0.70 -35.02 9.66
CA GLY A 102 -0.42 -36.42 10.02
C GLY A 102 0.91 -36.95 9.49
N GLU A 103 1.26 -36.61 8.23
CA GLU A 103 2.53 -37.02 7.64
C GLU A 103 3.72 -36.30 8.29
N LEU A 104 3.58 -35.00 8.55
CA LEU A 104 4.59 -34.21 9.25
C LEU A 104 4.86 -34.78 10.65
N PHE A 105 3.82 -35.08 11.42
CA PHE A 105 3.96 -35.69 12.74
C PHE A 105 4.60 -37.07 12.68
N ARG A 106 4.12 -37.94 11.79
CA ARG A 106 4.69 -39.28 11.58
C ARG A 106 6.17 -39.20 11.25
N ASP A 107 6.54 -38.39 10.26
CA ASP A 107 7.92 -38.30 9.78
C ASP A 107 8.84 -37.66 10.83
N PHE A 108 8.33 -36.70 11.60
CA PHE A 108 9.04 -36.11 12.73
C PHE A 108 9.28 -37.12 13.86
N ILE A 109 8.24 -37.87 14.27
CA ILE A 109 8.33 -38.88 15.33
C ILE A 109 9.26 -40.03 14.88
N ASN A 110 9.14 -40.51 13.66
CA ASN A 110 10.01 -41.57 13.14
C ASN A 110 11.49 -41.14 13.14
N LYS A 111 11.75 -39.86 12.91
CA LYS A 111 13.12 -39.33 12.84
C LYS A 111 13.71 -38.96 14.20
N TYR A 112 12.90 -38.41 15.10
CA TYR A 112 13.38 -37.79 16.33
C TYR A 112 12.78 -38.38 17.62
N GLY A 113 11.77 -39.25 17.51
CA GLY A 113 10.96 -39.74 18.63
C GLY A 113 11.71 -40.56 19.68
N GLU A 114 12.90 -41.07 19.36
CA GLU A 114 13.78 -41.75 20.32
C GLU A 114 14.45 -40.80 21.32
N ASN A 115 14.40 -39.47 21.10
CA ASN A 115 15.03 -38.49 21.98
C ASN A 115 14.17 -38.22 23.23
N GLU A 116 14.71 -38.48 24.43
CA GLU A 116 13.97 -38.43 25.70
C GLU A 116 13.49 -37.02 26.13
N ASN A 117 13.98 -35.95 25.49
CA ASN A 117 13.76 -34.56 25.91
C ASN A 117 13.18 -33.65 24.81
N LEU A 118 12.40 -34.23 23.89
CA LEU A 118 11.73 -33.50 22.81
C LEU A 118 10.73 -32.46 23.33
N GLN A 119 11.08 -31.19 23.17
CA GLN A 119 10.13 -30.09 23.27
C GLN A 119 9.36 -29.96 21.95
N MET A 120 8.20 -30.63 21.86
CA MET A 120 7.44 -30.78 20.61
C MET A 120 7.22 -29.46 19.86
N SER A 121 6.75 -28.39 20.51
CA SER A 121 6.49 -27.11 19.83
C SER A 121 7.74 -26.47 19.20
N ILE A 122 8.89 -26.55 19.87
CA ILE A 122 10.15 -25.93 19.42
C ILE A 122 10.78 -26.75 18.31
N HIS A 123 10.90 -28.07 18.49
CA HIS A 123 11.53 -28.94 17.51
C HIS A 123 10.64 -29.14 16.28
N PHE A 124 9.35 -29.36 16.48
CA PHE A 124 8.42 -29.63 15.39
C PHE A 124 8.25 -28.41 14.49
N SER A 125 8.14 -27.19 15.04
CA SER A 125 8.08 -25.99 14.21
C SER A 125 9.35 -25.77 13.37
N LYS A 126 10.54 -26.09 13.90
CA LYS A 126 11.79 -26.06 13.13
C LYS A 126 11.83 -27.14 12.05
N TYR A 127 11.32 -28.32 12.36
CA TYR A 127 11.20 -29.39 11.39
C TYR A 127 10.27 -28.99 10.23
N VAL A 128 9.08 -28.48 10.52
CA VAL A 128 8.13 -28.01 9.50
C VAL A 128 8.73 -26.87 8.67
N GLU A 129 9.45 -25.92 9.29
CA GLU A 129 10.22 -24.89 8.55
C GLU A 129 11.22 -25.52 7.57
N SER A 130 11.96 -26.54 8.00
CA SER A 130 12.90 -27.26 7.13
C SER A 130 12.22 -27.98 5.97
N VAL A 131 11.00 -28.51 6.19
CA VAL A 131 10.19 -29.15 5.15
C VAL A 131 9.68 -28.11 4.16
N ILE A 132 9.23 -26.94 4.62
CA ILE A 132 8.83 -25.81 3.75
C ILE A 132 9.98 -25.43 2.82
N TYR A 133 11.21 -25.28 3.33
CA TYR A 133 12.36 -24.95 2.47
C TYR A 133 12.71 -26.07 1.49
N LYS A 134 12.58 -27.33 1.91
CA LYS A 134 12.77 -28.47 1.01
C LYS A 134 11.73 -28.48 -0.11
N MET A 135 10.46 -28.23 0.20
CA MET A 135 9.40 -28.14 -0.79
C MET A 135 9.61 -26.97 -1.74
N TRP A 136 9.93 -25.78 -1.20
CA TRP A 136 10.30 -24.60 -1.99
C TRP A 136 11.45 -24.88 -2.97
N ASN A 137 12.47 -25.63 -2.55
CA ASN A 137 13.55 -26.08 -3.42
C ASN A 137 13.06 -27.02 -4.53
N ASN A 138 12.19 -27.97 -4.20
CA ASN A 138 11.69 -28.97 -5.15
C ASN A 138 10.77 -28.36 -6.22
N ILE A 139 9.91 -27.42 -5.84
CA ILE A 139 8.98 -26.74 -6.76
C ILE A 139 9.66 -25.67 -7.63
N GLY A 140 10.99 -25.56 -7.59
CA GLY A 140 11.77 -24.73 -8.51
C GLY A 140 12.16 -23.35 -7.97
N LYS A 141 12.14 -23.15 -6.64
CA LYS A 141 12.60 -21.93 -5.95
C LYS A 141 11.91 -20.65 -6.46
N PRO A 142 10.57 -20.55 -6.39
CA PRO A 142 9.86 -19.32 -6.73
C PRO A 142 10.35 -18.14 -5.89
N GLN A 143 10.31 -16.93 -6.44
CA GLN A 143 10.65 -15.70 -5.71
C GLN A 143 9.58 -15.38 -4.66
N THR A 144 8.32 -15.68 -4.95
CA THR A 144 7.21 -15.52 -4.03
C THR A 144 6.58 -16.88 -3.72
N LEU A 145 6.49 -17.26 -2.45
CA LEU A 145 5.80 -18.49 -2.04
C LEU A 145 4.62 -18.16 -1.13
N PHE A 146 3.40 -18.43 -1.61
CA PHE A 146 2.20 -18.36 -0.79
C PHE A 146 2.05 -19.66 0.01
N ILE A 147 1.78 -19.55 1.31
CA ILE A 147 1.52 -20.70 2.17
C ILE A 147 0.09 -20.56 2.69
N GLU A 148 -0.83 -21.35 2.14
CA GLU A 148 -2.19 -21.46 2.67
C GLU A 148 -2.15 -22.23 3.98
N VAL A 149 -2.42 -21.57 5.10
CA VAL A 149 -2.50 -22.25 6.40
C VAL A 149 -3.95 -22.65 6.67
N GLY A 150 -4.27 -23.93 6.48
CA GLY A 150 -5.54 -24.52 6.89
C GLY A 150 -5.77 -24.39 8.39
N GLY A 151 -7.03 -24.22 8.80
CA GLY A 151 -7.40 -23.85 10.18
C GLY A 151 -7.23 -22.35 10.50
N LEU A 152 -7.25 -22.04 11.79
CA LEU A 152 -7.05 -20.73 12.40
C LEU A 152 -5.75 -20.71 13.21
N ILE A 153 -5.12 -19.55 13.36
CA ILE A 153 -3.88 -19.43 14.16
C ILE A 153 -4.09 -19.74 15.66
N SER A 154 -5.33 -19.70 16.13
CA SER A 154 -5.74 -20.11 17.48
C SER A 154 -5.84 -21.62 17.66
N ASP A 155 -5.93 -22.39 16.57
CA ASP A 155 -6.18 -23.82 16.63
C ASP A 155 -4.95 -24.56 17.16
N PRO A 156 -5.12 -25.60 18.02
CA PRO A 156 -4.02 -26.38 18.59
C PRO A 156 -3.10 -27.02 17.54
N GLU A 157 -3.63 -27.37 16.38
CA GLU A 157 -2.92 -27.98 15.25
C GLU A 157 -2.19 -26.95 14.36
N VAL A 158 -2.43 -25.65 14.53
CA VAL A 158 -1.82 -24.58 13.72
C VAL A 158 -0.90 -23.70 14.56
N GLY A 159 -1.44 -23.10 15.62
CA GLY A 159 -0.77 -22.05 16.39
C GLY A 159 0.62 -22.44 16.88
N PRO A 160 0.78 -23.59 17.57
CA PRO A 160 2.09 -24.07 18.06
C PRO A 160 3.12 -24.35 16.96
N ILE A 161 2.69 -24.60 15.73
CA ILE A 161 3.58 -24.88 14.59
C ILE A 161 3.95 -23.57 13.90
N PHE A 162 2.96 -22.82 13.41
CA PHE A 162 3.18 -21.72 12.49
C PHE A 162 3.53 -20.40 13.18
N THR A 163 3.04 -20.14 14.40
CA THR A 163 3.42 -18.93 15.15
C THR A 163 4.94 -18.79 15.28
N PRO A 164 5.67 -19.80 15.81
CA PRO A 164 7.13 -19.67 15.95
C PRO A 164 7.88 -19.70 14.60
N ILE A 165 7.32 -20.30 13.53
CA ILE A 165 7.90 -20.21 12.18
C ILE A 165 7.81 -18.78 11.67
N VAL A 166 6.62 -18.19 11.69
CA VAL A 166 6.35 -16.82 11.25
C VAL A 166 7.23 -15.84 12.03
N GLN A 167 7.28 -15.94 13.37
CA GLN A 167 8.15 -15.08 14.18
C GLN A 167 9.62 -15.14 13.77
N ARG A 168 10.16 -16.34 13.50
CA ARG A 168 11.57 -16.50 13.09
C ARG A 168 11.82 -15.93 11.70
N MET A 169 10.90 -16.14 10.76
CA MET A 169 11.03 -15.66 9.39
C MET A 169 10.81 -14.14 9.29
N GLN A 170 9.85 -13.56 10.02
CA GLN A 170 9.63 -12.10 10.08
C GLN A 170 10.87 -11.37 10.64
N LYS A 171 11.51 -11.91 11.68
CA LYS A 171 12.78 -11.35 12.22
C LYS A 171 13.91 -11.27 11.21
N LYS A 172 13.86 -12.07 10.15
CA LYS A 172 14.83 -12.09 9.04
C LYS A 172 14.31 -11.38 7.79
N ASN A 173 13.17 -10.68 7.89
CA ASN A 173 12.44 -10.09 6.77
C ASN A 173 12.07 -11.10 5.65
N LEU A 174 12.02 -12.40 5.99
CA LEU A 174 11.85 -13.47 5.01
C LEU A 174 10.37 -13.82 4.77
N CYS A 175 9.47 -13.46 5.69
CA CYS A 175 8.04 -13.64 5.46
C CYS A 175 7.18 -12.43 5.81
N LYS A 176 6.01 -12.40 5.18
CA LYS A 176 4.89 -11.49 5.42
C LYS A 176 3.64 -12.32 5.73
N VAL A 177 2.72 -11.73 6.49
CA VAL A 177 1.45 -12.39 6.85
C VAL A 177 0.31 -11.73 6.09
N ILE A 178 -0.49 -12.52 5.38
CA ILE A 178 -1.74 -12.08 4.78
C ILE A 178 -2.88 -12.64 5.63
N LEU A 179 -3.70 -11.76 6.18
CA LEU A 179 -4.85 -12.13 7.00
C LEU A 179 -6.12 -11.86 6.20
N ILE A 180 -6.87 -12.91 5.87
CA ILE A 180 -8.22 -12.76 5.34
C ILE A 180 -9.24 -12.79 6.49
N THR A 181 -10.08 -11.77 6.52
CA THR A 181 -11.14 -11.58 7.51
C THR A 181 -12.43 -11.16 6.82
N GLU A 182 -13.54 -11.16 7.53
CA GLU A 182 -14.84 -10.72 7.01
C GLU A 182 -15.36 -9.51 7.78
N LEU A 183 -16.18 -8.72 7.09
CA LEU A 183 -16.98 -7.65 7.67
C LEU A 183 -18.33 -8.21 8.10
N GLN A 184 -18.76 -7.85 9.30
CA GLN A 184 -20.12 -8.14 9.73
C GLN A 184 -21.06 -7.01 9.36
N TYR A 185 -22.23 -7.40 8.86
CA TYR A 185 -23.30 -6.50 8.46
C TYR A 185 -24.57 -6.76 9.27
N GLY A 186 -25.32 -5.69 9.50
CA GLY A 186 -26.60 -5.64 10.22
C GLY A 186 -27.18 -4.24 10.00
N ASP A 187 -27.72 -3.61 11.04
CA ASP A 187 -28.16 -2.20 10.95
C ASP A 187 -27.00 -1.21 10.67
N TYR A 188 -25.75 -1.65 10.89
CA TYR A 188 -24.52 -0.91 10.62
C TYR A 188 -23.35 -1.87 10.39
N ILE A 189 -22.32 -1.40 9.67
CA ILE A 189 -21.08 -2.16 9.43
C ILE A 189 -20.29 -2.28 10.74
N LYS A 190 -19.92 -3.50 11.11
CA LYS A 190 -19.11 -3.80 12.29
C LYS A 190 -17.70 -4.22 11.89
N THR A 191 -16.71 -3.62 12.56
CA THR A 191 -15.28 -3.90 12.36
C THR A 191 -14.67 -4.67 13.53
N LYS A 192 -15.49 -5.35 14.33
CA LYS A 192 -15.06 -5.98 15.59
C LYS A 192 -14.17 -7.19 15.31
N GLU A 193 -14.56 -8.00 14.32
CA GLU A 193 -13.86 -9.21 13.91
C GLU A 193 -12.46 -8.89 13.40
N ILE A 194 -12.32 -7.81 12.63
CA ILE A 194 -11.01 -7.32 12.16
C ILE A 194 -10.10 -6.96 13.33
N GLN A 195 -10.64 -6.25 14.33
CA GLN A 195 -9.86 -5.84 15.51
C GLN A 195 -9.49 -7.03 16.39
N GLU A 196 -10.39 -8.01 16.55
CA GLU A 196 -10.10 -9.25 17.28
C GLU A 196 -9.05 -10.10 16.57
N ALA A 197 -9.15 -10.22 15.25
CA ALA A 197 -8.15 -10.90 14.43
C ALA A 197 -6.79 -10.22 14.59
N TYR A 198 -6.73 -8.89 14.43
CA TYR A 198 -5.49 -8.14 14.58
C TYR A 198 -4.89 -8.28 15.99
N ARG A 199 -5.71 -8.15 17.03
CA ARG A 199 -5.29 -8.37 18.43
C ARG A 199 -4.73 -9.77 18.65
N LEU A 200 -5.35 -10.79 18.07
CA LEU A 200 -4.89 -12.17 18.18
C LEU A 200 -3.48 -12.32 17.60
N PHE A 201 -3.23 -11.77 16.41
CA PHE A 201 -1.91 -11.81 15.79
C PHE A 201 -0.86 -11.03 16.61
N LEU A 202 -1.18 -9.81 17.06
CA LEU A 202 -0.29 -9.04 17.96
C LEU A 202 0.04 -9.81 19.24
N SER A 203 -0.94 -10.49 19.85
CA SER A 203 -0.71 -11.29 21.07
C SER A 203 0.25 -12.46 20.84
N LYS A 204 0.43 -12.87 19.58
CA LYS A 204 1.37 -13.90 19.15
C LYS A 204 2.68 -13.31 18.64
N ASN A 205 2.92 -12.01 18.78
CA ASN A 205 4.08 -11.31 18.19
C ASN A 205 4.23 -11.60 16.69
N THR A 206 3.12 -11.72 15.99
CA THR A 206 3.08 -11.82 14.53
C THR A 206 2.30 -10.64 14.01
N ASN A 207 2.86 -9.91 13.04
CA ASN A 207 2.20 -8.73 12.50
C ASN A 207 1.64 -9.07 11.13
N PRO A 208 0.30 -8.95 10.91
CA PRO A 208 -0.26 -8.96 9.57
C PRO A 208 0.47 -7.89 8.74
N TRP A 209 0.85 -8.24 7.52
CA TRP A 209 1.37 -7.30 6.53
C TRP A 209 0.25 -6.80 5.62
N LEU A 210 -0.79 -7.60 5.38
CA LEU A 210 -1.96 -7.25 4.58
C LEU A 210 -3.22 -7.87 5.20
N ILE A 211 -4.27 -7.09 5.38
CA ILE A 211 -5.61 -7.55 5.76
C ILE A 211 -6.52 -7.48 4.54
N MET A 212 -7.08 -8.62 4.17
CA MET A 212 -8.07 -8.75 3.10
C MET A 212 -9.44 -8.91 3.74
N MET A 213 -10.29 -7.88 3.65
CA MET A 213 -11.60 -7.83 4.29
C MET A 213 -12.70 -8.20 3.31
N ARG A 214 -13.31 -9.37 3.46
CA ARG A 214 -14.49 -9.73 2.66
C ARG A 214 -15.70 -8.91 3.05
N GLU A 215 -16.30 -8.27 2.06
CA GLU A 215 -17.53 -7.51 2.22
C GLU A 215 -18.76 -8.42 2.22
N PRO A 216 -19.79 -8.05 2.98
CA PRO A 216 -21.13 -8.60 2.84
C PRO A 216 -21.72 -8.23 1.46
N ILE A 217 -22.65 -9.04 0.94
CA ILE A 217 -23.27 -8.81 -0.38
C ILE A 217 -24.03 -7.48 -0.45
N GLU A 218 -24.51 -6.99 0.69
CA GLU A 218 -25.23 -5.73 0.84
C GLU A 218 -24.39 -4.50 0.45
N LEU A 219 -23.05 -4.61 0.47
CA LEU A 219 -22.14 -3.54 0.05
C LEU A 219 -21.71 -3.64 -1.42
N GLN A 220 -22.31 -4.53 -2.22
CA GLN A 220 -21.92 -4.74 -3.63
C GLN A 220 -21.97 -3.45 -4.48
N CYS A 221 -22.92 -2.55 -4.19
CA CYS A 221 -23.10 -1.31 -4.93
C CYS A 221 -22.15 -0.17 -4.49
N ALA A 222 -21.34 -0.37 -3.45
CA ALA A 222 -20.38 0.65 -3.04
C ALA A 222 -19.43 0.97 -4.21
N SER A 223 -19.09 2.24 -4.37
CA SER A 223 -18.09 2.72 -5.30
C SER A 223 -16.68 2.34 -4.84
N ILE A 224 -15.68 2.52 -5.70
CA ILE A 224 -14.29 2.35 -5.29
C ILE A 224 -13.94 3.38 -4.21
N ASP A 225 -14.32 4.64 -4.37
CA ASP A 225 -13.97 5.72 -3.43
C ASP A 225 -14.57 5.50 -2.04
N GLU A 226 -15.80 4.98 -1.95
CA GLU A 226 -16.41 4.58 -0.67
C GLU A 226 -15.62 3.45 0.01
N ARG A 227 -15.09 2.48 -0.77
CA ARG A 227 -14.23 1.41 -0.23
C ARG A 227 -12.89 1.95 0.25
N LEU A 228 -12.26 2.87 -0.49
CA LEU A 228 -11.01 3.52 -0.09
C LEU A 228 -11.20 4.28 1.24
N GLU A 229 -12.30 5.02 1.36
CA GLU A 229 -12.64 5.73 2.59
C GLU A 229 -12.95 4.76 3.75
N PHE A 230 -13.62 3.65 3.47
CA PHE A 230 -13.88 2.62 4.46
C PHE A 230 -12.60 1.95 4.96
N GLU A 231 -11.68 1.57 4.06
CA GLU A 231 -10.37 1.02 4.38
C GLU A 231 -9.56 1.98 5.27
N ARG A 232 -9.62 3.29 4.98
CA ARG A 232 -9.03 4.35 5.81
C ARG A 232 -9.64 4.38 7.22
N VAL A 233 -10.96 4.26 7.34
CA VAL A 233 -11.65 4.22 8.65
C VAL A 233 -11.23 2.99 9.46
N VAL A 234 -11.14 1.81 8.83
CA VAL A 234 -10.67 0.59 9.52
C VAL A 234 -9.24 0.75 9.98
N SER A 235 -8.35 1.25 9.12
CA SER A 235 -6.96 1.53 9.48
C SER A 235 -6.86 2.48 10.67
N THR A 236 -7.62 3.58 10.65
CA THR A 236 -7.65 4.58 11.74
C THR A 236 -8.07 3.93 13.06
N LYS A 237 -9.04 3.01 13.04
CA LYS A 237 -9.48 2.27 14.24
C LYS A 237 -8.42 1.28 14.74
N ILE A 238 -7.69 0.61 13.86
CA ILE A 238 -6.58 -0.26 14.25
C ILE A 238 -5.49 0.59 14.93
N ARG A 239 -5.14 1.72 14.31
CA ARG A 239 -4.19 2.68 14.89
C ARG A 239 -4.61 3.17 16.26
N SER A 240 -5.86 3.60 16.44
CA SER A 240 -6.34 4.11 17.73
C SER A 240 -6.34 3.04 18.82
N ASN A 241 -6.63 1.78 18.47
CA ASN A 241 -6.82 0.71 19.45
C ASN A 241 -5.54 -0.05 19.79
N PHE A 242 -4.57 -0.05 18.89
CA PHE A 242 -3.34 -0.84 19.03
C PHE A 242 -2.06 -0.01 18.94
N ASN A 243 -2.16 1.29 18.64
CA ASN A 243 -1.01 2.19 18.41
C ASN A 243 -0.06 1.67 17.32
N GLU A 244 -0.62 1.02 16.31
CA GLU A 244 0.08 0.46 15.15
C GLU A 244 -0.32 1.20 13.87
N ASP A 245 0.66 1.66 13.10
CA ASP A 245 0.43 2.31 11.81
C ASP A 245 0.24 1.23 10.73
N PHE A 246 -0.97 0.66 10.66
CA PHE A 246 -1.30 -0.46 9.78
C PHE A 246 -2.25 -0.06 8.64
N LEU A 247 -1.81 -0.21 7.39
CA LEU A 247 -2.54 0.37 6.24
C LEU A 247 -2.73 -0.47 5.00
N ASN A 248 -2.16 -1.67 4.96
CA ASN A 248 -2.45 -2.62 3.91
C ASN A 248 -3.76 -3.32 4.25
N ILE A 249 -4.87 -2.62 4.00
CA ILE A 249 -6.23 -3.11 4.20
C ILE A 249 -6.93 -3.02 2.86
N ILE A 250 -7.39 -4.13 2.32
CA ILE A 250 -8.12 -4.18 1.06
C ILE A 250 -9.48 -4.82 1.29
N SER A 251 -10.53 -4.10 0.94
CA SER A 251 -11.89 -4.63 0.84
C SER A 251 -11.99 -5.54 -0.38
N ILE A 252 -12.61 -6.70 -0.19
CA ILE A 252 -12.95 -7.63 -1.27
C ILE A 252 -14.48 -7.60 -1.40
N PRO A 253 -15.04 -6.97 -2.44
CA PRO A 253 -16.48 -6.98 -2.65
C PRO A 253 -17.00 -8.37 -3.00
N TYR A 254 -18.32 -8.52 -2.95
CA TYR A 254 -18.97 -9.69 -3.50
C TYR A 254 -18.90 -9.65 -5.04
N PHE A 255 -18.53 -10.76 -5.66
CA PHE A 255 -18.45 -10.89 -7.11
C PHE A 255 -19.42 -11.98 -7.59
N HIS A 256 -20.20 -11.67 -8.63
CA HIS A 256 -21.04 -12.67 -9.31
C HIS A 256 -20.23 -13.56 -10.25
N ASN A 257 -19.11 -13.04 -10.77
CA ASN A 257 -18.22 -13.75 -11.66
C ASN A 257 -16.78 -13.66 -11.14
N ILE A 258 -16.08 -14.79 -11.20
CA ILE A 258 -14.70 -14.87 -10.75
C ILE A 258 -13.73 -14.05 -11.60
N ASN A 259 -14.00 -13.81 -12.89
CA ASN A 259 -13.13 -12.97 -13.72
C ASN A 259 -13.10 -11.52 -13.22
N GLU A 260 -14.23 -11.00 -12.73
CA GLU A 260 -14.29 -9.67 -12.11
C GLU A 260 -13.46 -9.63 -10.83
N TYR A 261 -13.48 -10.72 -10.04
CA TYR A 261 -12.64 -10.85 -8.87
C TYR A 261 -11.14 -10.88 -9.25
N THR A 262 -10.76 -11.60 -10.30
CA THR A 262 -9.39 -11.63 -10.81
C THR A 262 -8.90 -10.25 -11.20
N GLU A 263 -9.65 -9.53 -12.03
CA GLU A 263 -9.28 -8.18 -12.47
C GLU A 263 -9.22 -7.19 -11.29
N TYR A 264 -10.16 -7.29 -10.35
CA TYR A 264 -10.13 -6.47 -9.14
C TYR A 264 -8.89 -6.74 -8.28
N ILE A 265 -8.57 -8.01 -8.01
CA ILE A 265 -7.36 -8.37 -7.24
C ILE A 265 -6.10 -7.91 -7.98
N LYS A 266 -6.04 -8.09 -9.30
CA LYS A 266 -4.95 -7.60 -10.11
C LYS A 266 -4.79 -6.08 -9.95
N GLU A 267 -5.84 -5.31 -10.11
CA GLU A 267 -5.78 -3.85 -9.97
C GLU A 267 -5.39 -3.40 -8.55
N ARG A 268 -5.93 -4.06 -7.51
CA ARG A 268 -5.73 -3.65 -6.12
C ARG A 268 -4.41 -4.12 -5.51
N VAL A 269 -3.87 -5.26 -5.98
CA VAL A 269 -2.79 -5.98 -5.29
C VAL A 269 -1.51 -6.05 -6.12
N PHE A 270 -1.57 -5.93 -7.45
CA PHE A 270 -0.41 -6.12 -8.33
C PHE A 270 0.80 -5.28 -7.92
N ASN A 271 0.62 -4.00 -7.62
CA ASN A 271 1.72 -3.12 -7.22
C ASN A 271 2.33 -3.53 -5.86
N MET A 272 1.53 -4.05 -4.93
CA MET A 272 2.04 -4.45 -3.61
C MET A 272 3.05 -5.60 -3.67
N PHE A 273 2.96 -6.45 -4.70
CA PHE A 273 3.83 -7.61 -4.91
C PHE A 273 4.87 -7.40 -6.01
N ASN A 274 4.64 -6.45 -6.92
CA ASN A 274 5.57 -6.10 -8.00
C ASN A 274 6.39 -4.84 -7.73
N ASN A 275 6.18 -4.19 -6.59
CA ASN A 275 7.17 -3.30 -6.00
C ASN A 275 8.38 -4.14 -5.60
N LYS A 276 9.19 -4.49 -6.60
CA LYS A 276 10.60 -4.39 -6.41
C LYS A 276 10.83 -2.96 -5.93
N ASP A 277 11.20 -2.81 -4.68
CA ASP A 277 12.41 -2.02 -4.44
C ASP A 277 13.39 -2.55 -5.48
N ASN A 278 13.53 -1.84 -6.61
CA ASN A 278 14.50 -2.20 -7.61
C ASN A 278 15.83 -2.11 -6.87
N LYS A 279 16.33 -3.23 -6.35
CA LYS A 279 17.68 -3.31 -5.80
C LYS A 279 18.76 -3.00 -6.85
N ASP A 280 18.36 -2.81 -8.10
CA ASP A 280 19.19 -2.33 -9.21
C ASP A 280 19.10 -0.80 -9.42
N ASP A 281 18.24 -0.08 -8.70
CA ASP A 281 18.18 1.39 -8.69
C ASP A 281 18.09 1.84 -7.22
N ASP A 282 19.20 2.32 -6.64
CA ASP A 282 19.34 2.79 -5.24
C ASP A 282 18.34 3.90 -4.82
N LYS A 283 17.43 4.33 -5.71
CA LYS A 283 16.53 5.47 -5.54
C LYS A 283 15.13 5.01 -5.16
N LYS A 284 14.62 5.58 -4.06
CA LYS A 284 13.24 5.36 -3.61
C LYS A 284 12.25 5.99 -4.60
N THR A 285 11.10 5.36 -4.80
CA THR A 285 10.05 5.86 -5.70
C THR A 285 9.06 6.76 -4.95
N ILE A 286 8.79 7.95 -5.48
CA ILE A 286 7.79 8.89 -4.98
C ILE A 286 6.73 9.12 -6.05
N PHE A 287 5.47 9.09 -5.65
CA PHE A 287 4.35 9.31 -6.55
C PHE A 287 3.84 10.76 -6.48
N ILE A 288 3.85 11.49 -7.59
CA ILE A 288 3.36 12.85 -7.67
C ILE A 288 1.87 12.83 -8.05
N ALA A 289 1.00 13.15 -7.10
CA ALA A 289 -0.47 13.07 -7.18
C ALA A 289 -1.09 14.21 -8.01
N THR A 290 -0.58 14.44 -9.22
CA THR A 290 -1.10 15.43 -10.16
C THR A 290 -0.99 14.96 -11.61
N SER A 291 -1.96 15.31 -12.44
CA SER A 291 -1.90 15.13 -13.89
C SER A 291 -1.32 16.35 -14.62
N ASN A 292 -1.03 17.44 -13.90
CA ASN A 292 -0.49 18.67 -14.47
C ASN A 292 1.01 18.49 -14.78
N ASN A 293 1.37 18.49 -16.06
CA ASN A 293 2.74 18.26 -16.50
C ASN A 293 3.72 19.31 -15.96
N SER A 294 3.31 20.58 -15.83
CA SER A 294 4.17 21.64 -15.30
C SER A 294 4.56 21.35 -13.85
N LYS A 295 3.59 20.96 -13.00
CA LYS A 295 3.85 20.57 -11.61
C LYS A 295 4.78 19.36 -11.51
N ILE A 296 4.62 18.38 -12.41
CA ILE A 296 5.52 17.22 -12.45
C ILE A 296 6.96 17.65 -12.78
N GLN A 297 7.14 18.59 -13.72
CA GLN A 297 8.48 19.12 -14.03
C GLN A 297 9.07 19.93 -12.87
N ASP A 298 8.26 20.72 -12.16
CA ASP A 298 8.71 21.44 -10.97
C ASP A 298 9.18 20.46 -9.88
N PHE A 299 8.43 19.38 -9.59
CA PHE A 299 8.88 18.36 -8.64
C PHE A 299 10.13 17.60 -9.11
N LYS A 300 10.27 17.32 -10.42
CA LYS A 300 11.51 16.77 -10.98
C LYS A 300 12.69 17.72 -10.79
N LEU A 301 12.45 19.02 -10.95
CA LEU A 301 13.46 20.03 -10.70
C LEU A 301 13.85 20.06 -9.21
N TYR A 302 12.87 20.07 -8.30
CA TYR A 302 13.09 20.19 -6.86
C TYR A 302 13.78 18.96 -6.26
N LEU A 303 13.31 17.77 -6.61
CA LEU A 303 13.80 16.50 -6.07
C LEU A 303 15.02 15.96 -6.83
N GLY A 304 15.25 16.48 -8.05
CA GLY A 304 16.35 16.08 -8.91
C GLY A 304 16.37 14.57 -9.16
N ASP A 305 17.58 14.02 -9.17
CA ASP A 305 17.83 12.61 -9.42
C ASP A 305 17.83 11.78 -8.11
N GLU A 306 17.37 12.31 -6.97
CA GLU A 306 17.42 11.56 -5.70
C GLU A 306 16.35 10.47 -5.62
N PHE A 307 15.20 10.69 -6.28
CA PHE A 307 14.04 9.80 -6.24
C PHE A 307 13.59 9.42 -7.65
N ASN A 308 13.03 8.23 -7.81
CA ASN A 308 12.27 7.90 -9.01
C ASN A 308 10.86 8.52 -8.90
N LEU A 309 10.49 9.38 -9.84
CA LEU A 309 9.21 10.10 -9.77
C LEU A 309 8.18 9.51 -10.71
N GLU A 310 7.07 9.08 -10.13
CA GLU A 310 5.93 8.49 -10.81
C GLU A 310 4.70 9.40 -10.76
N SER A 311 3.73 9.17 -11.64
CA SER A 311 2.55 10.03 -11.76
C SER A 311 1.31 9.23 -12.21
N PRO A 312 0.09 9.78 -12.09
CA PRO A 312 -1.12 9.14 -12.59
C PRO A 312 -1.02 8.67 -14.04
N LYS A 313 -0.31 9.43 -14.89
CA LYS A 313 -0.12 9.10 -16.30
C LYS A 313 0.84 7.93 -16.51
N SER A 314 1.94 7.84 -15.75
CA SER A 314 2.88 6.72 -15.87
C SER A 314 2.30 5.43 -15.28
N PHE A 315 1.45 5.54 -14.26
CA PHE A 315 0.77 4.40 -13.63
C PHE A 315 -0.55 3.98 -14.30
N ASN A 316 -1.05 4.76 -15.25
CA ASN A 316 -2.38 4.57 -15.86
C ASN A 316 -3.51 4.48 -14.82
N ILE A 317 -3.43 5.30 -13.76
CA ILE A 317 -4.42 5.37 -12.67
C ILE A 317 -5.16 6.70 -12.76
N LYS A 318 -6.49 6.65 -12.69
CA LYS A 318 -7.33 7.84 -12.56
C LYS A 318 -8.23 7.72 -11.34
N ILE A 319 -8.03 8.61 -10.36
CA ILE A 319 -8.90 8.75 -9.19
C ILE A 319 -9.62 10.08 -9.34
N ASN A 320 -10.94 10.09 -9.17
CA ASN A 320 -11.68 11.35 -9.12
C ASN A 320 -11.65 11.86 -7.68
N ILE A 321 -10.79 12.84 -7.41
CA ILE A 321 -10.65 13.42 -6.08
C ILE A 321 -11.46 14.72 -6.08
N PRO A 322 -12.58 14.81 -5.34
CA PRO A 322 -13.36 16.04 -5.26
C PRO A 322 -12.48 17.18 -4.73
N GLU A 323 -12.34 18.26 -5.50
CA GLU A 323 -11.60 19.45 -5.04
C GLU A 323 -12.51 20.35 -4.20
N GLY A 324 -12.11 20.56 -2.94
CA GLY A 324 -12.76 21.49 -2.02
C GLY A 324 -12.44 22.96 -2.33
N ILE A 325 -13.32 23.85 -1.87
CA ILE A 325 -13.19 25.32 -2.07
C ILE A 325 -12.59 26.00 -0.83
N ASN A 326 -12.47 25.29 0.29
CA ASN A 326 -12.22 25.90 1.60
C ASN A 326 -10.73 26.07 1.95
N SER A 327 -9.85 25.14 1.53
CA SER A 327 -8.44 25.13 1.95
C SER A 327 -7.55 24.41 0.93
N ILE A 328 -6.37 24.98 0.66
CA ILE A 328 -5.31 24.35 -0.15
C ILE A 328 -4.72 23.12 0.56
N GLU A 329 -4.69 23.14 1.89
CA GLU A 329 -4.20 22.03 2.72
C GLU A 329 -5.09 20.79 2.55
N ASP A 330 -6.41 20.96 2.68
CA ASP A 330 -7.36 19.85 2.52
C ASP A 330 -7.26 19.21 1.12
N ASN A 331 -7.13 20.05 0.08
CA ASN A 331 -6.99 19.58 -1.30
C ASN A 331 -5.67 18.82 -1.52
N ALA A 332 -4.54 19.36 -1.03
CA ALA A 332 -3.24 18.70 -1.15
C ALA A 332 -3.23 17.35 -0.41
N ILE A 333 -3.78 17.29 0.80
CA ILE A 333 -3.89 16.08 1.61
C ILE A 333 -4.76 15.04 0.93
N ALA A 334 -5.93 15.42 0.41
CA ALA A 334 -6.83 14.52 -0.28
C ALA A 334 -6.15 13.88 -1.50
N LYS A 335 -5.44 14.69 -2.29
CA LYS A 335 -4.66 14.22 -3.45
C LYS A 335 -3.56 13.25 -3.03
N ALA A 336 -2.71 13.63 -2.09
CA ALA A 336 -1.60 12.81 -1.61
C ALA A 336 -2.11 11.47 -1.03
N ARG A 337 -3.11 11.52 -0.16
CA ARG A 337 -3.62 10.33 0.55
C ARG A 337 -4.30 9.34 -0.39
N ALA A 338 -5.11 9.81 -1.34
CA ALA A 338 -5.79 8.95 -2.30
C ALA A 338 -4.78 8.12 -3.13
N TYR A 339 -3.72 8.78 -3.61
CA TYR A 339 -2.70 8.11 -4.40
C TYR A 339 -1.72 7.29 -3.55
N ALA A 340 -1.39 7.71 -2.32
CA ALA A 340 -0.55 6.91 -1.43
C ALA A 340 -1.21 5.57 -1.12
N TYR A 341 -2.51 5.63 -0.85
CA TYR A 341 -3.32 4.46 -0.61
C TYR A 341 -3.41 3.57 -1.87
N LYS A 342 -3.71 4.14 -3.04
CA LYS A 342 -3.91 3.37 -4.28
C LYS A 342 -2.62 2.72 -4.80
N THR A 343 -1.48 3.39 -4.64
CA THR A 343 -0.20 2.95 -5.23
C THR A 343 0.65 2.17 -4.25
N GLY A 344 0.44 2.33 -2.94
CA GLY A 344 1.34 1.80 -1.92
C GLY A 344 2.70 2.51 -1.92
N LEU A 345 2.80 3.70 -2.52
CA LEU A 345 4.01 4.54 -2.54
C LEU A 345 3.81 5.79 -1.69
N VAL A 346 4.91 6.38 -1.20
CA VAL A 346 4.86 7.74 -0.66
C VAL A 346 4.39 8.68 -1.76
N SER A 347 3.30 9.39 -1.52
CA SER A 347 2.70 10.28 -2.50
C SER A 347 2.76 11.73 -2.07
N ILE A 348 3.07 12.59 -3.03
CA ILE A 348 3.11 14.04 -2.87
C ILE A 348 1.90 14.64 -3.58
N GLY A 349 1.02 15.27 -2.82
CA GLY A 349 -0.10 16.07 -3.32
C GLY A 349 0.21 17.56 -3.21
N ASP A 350 -0.28 18.34 -4.16
CA ASP A 350 0.01 19.77 -4.26
C ASP A 350 -1.24 20.57 -4.62
N ASP A 351 -1.45 21.68 -3.91
CA ASP A 351 -2.47 22.68 -4.22
C ASP A 351 -1.96 24.10 -4.01
N THR A 352 -2.38 25.02 -4.87
CA THR A 352 -1.88 26.40 -4.89
C THR A 352 -3.05 27.37 -4.97
N GLY A 353 -3.09 28.35 -4.06
CA GLY A 353 -4.03 29.45 -4.09
C GLY A 353 -3.34 30.78 -4.41
N PHE A 354 -4.14 31.77 -4.81
CA PHE A 354 -3.68 33.14 -5.05
C PHE A 354 -4.55 34.12 -4.28
N PHE A 355 -3.91 35.00 -3.50
CA PHE A 355 -4.58 35.83 -2.51
C PHE A 355 -4.25 37.29 -2.77
N ILE A 356 -5.26 38.11 -3.05
CA ILE A 356 -5.13 39.56 -3.19
C ILE A 356 -5.55 40.21 -1.87
N GLU A 357 -4.65 40.97 -1.24
CA GLU A 357 -4.86 41.48 0.13
C GLU A 357 -6.12 42.36 0.23
N GLU A 358 -6.28 43.30 -0.71
CA GLU A 358 -7.42 44.24 -0.68
C GLU A 358 -8.75 43.61 -1.14
N LEU A 359 -8.71 42.39 -1.68
CA LEU A 359 -9.90 41.58 -1.95
C LEU A 359 -10.14 40.52 -0.85
N ASN A 360 -9.67 40.78 0.38
CA ASN A 360 -9.81 39.87 1.52
C ASN A 360 -9.30 38.44 1.22
N GLY A 361 -8.27 38.32 0.37
CA GLY A 361 -7.67 37.04 0.00
C GLY A 361 -8.32 36.33 -1.19
N GLU A 362 -9.32 36.91 -1.85
CA GLU A 362 -9.82 36.39 -3.12
C GLU A 362 -8.76 36.51 -4.25
N PRO A 363 -8.75 35.62 -5.27
CA PRO A 363 -9.60 34.44 -5.52
C PRO A 363 -9.47 33.26 -4.54
N GLY A 364 -8.35 33.15 -3.82
CA GLY A 364 -8.10 32.10 -2.84
C GLY A 364 -7.79 30.72 -3.45
N VAL A 365 -8.38 29.67 -2.86
CA VAL A 365 -8.11 28.25 -3.14
C VAL A 365 -8.64 27.81 -4.50
N ALA A 366 -9.91 28.12 -4.80
CA ALA A 366 -10.58 27.68 -6.01
C ALA A 366 -10.39 28.68 -7.17
N LEU A 367 -9.14 28.86 -7.61
CA LEU A 367 -8.73 29.87 -8.59
C LEU A 367 -9.64 29.94 -9.82
N ARG A 368 -9.94 28.79 -10.44
CA ARG A 368 -10.78 28.70 -11.65
C ARG A 368 -12.27 28.95 -11.39
N ARG A 369 -12.70 28.78 -10.14
CA ARG A 369 -14.09 28.95 -9.68
C ARG A 369 -14.17 30.13 -8.71
N TRP A 370 -13.47 31.24 -9.01
CA TRP A 370 -13.34 32.42 -8.13
C TRP A 370 -14.68 32.77 -7.49
N GLY A 371 -14.78 32.59 -6.17
CA GLY A 371 -15.97 32.93 -5.37
C GLY A 371 -17.25 32.14 -5.71
N GLY A 372 -17.14 31.06 -6.49
CA GLY A 372 -18.30 30.35 -7.07
C GLY A 372 -19.03 31.15 -8.16
N GLU A 373 -18.53 32.34 -8.52
CA GLU A 373 -19.14 33.20 -9.54
C GLU A 373 -18.76 32.75 -10.96
N LEU A 374 -17.57 32.16 -11.11
CA LEU A 374 -17.10 31.63 -12.39
C LEU A 374 -17.46 30.15 -12.54
N PRO A 375 -18.15 29.75 -13.62
CA PRO A 375 -18.37 28.35 -13.97
C PRO A 375 -17.04 27.60 -14.15
N GLU A 376 -17.07 26.28 -13.97
CA GLU A 376 -15.90 25.41 -14.14
C GLU A 376 -15.31 25.49 -15.56
N GLU A 377 -16.15 25.74 -16.57
CA GLU A 377 -15.75 25.85 -17.98
C GLU A 377 -15.29 27.27 -18.40
N THR A 378 -15.01 28.16 -17.45
CA THR A 378 -14.55 29.53 -17.75
C THR A 378 -13.22 29.51 -18.52
N THR A 379 -13.20 30.17 -19.67
CA THR A 379 -12.00 30.30 -20.49
C THR A 379 -10.97 31.24 -19.85
N ASN A 380 -9.68 31.09 -20.21
CA ASN A 380 -8.63 31.99 -19.72
C ASN A 380 -8.92 33.48 -20.03
N ALA A 381 -9.55 33.77 -21.17
CA ALA A 381 -9.90 35.12 -21.57
C ALA A 381 -11.06 35.71 -20.75
N GLU A 382 -12.06 34.89 -20.41
CA GLU A 382 -13.16 35.30 -19.51
C GLU A 382 -12.66 35.53 -18.09
N PHE A 383 -11.82 34.63 -17.58
CA PHE A 383 -11.17 34.81 -16.28
C PHE A 383 -10.35 36.12 -16.24
N TRP A 384 -9.59 36.42 -17.30
CA TRP A 384 -8.82 37.66 -17.39
C TRP A 384 -9.71 38.91 -17.33
N LYS A 385 -10.81 38.94 -18.08
CA LYS A 385 -11.77 40.05 -18.01
C LYS A 385 -12.33 40.24 -16.61
N TYR A 386 -12.70 39.14 -15.96
CA TYR A 386 -13.20 39.17 -14.60
C TYR A 386 -12.16 39.67 -13.59
N LEU A 387 -10.90 39.23 -13.73
CA LEU A 387 -9.76 39.74 -12.96
C LEU A 387 -9.60 41.26 -13.16
N GLN A 388 -9.67 41.76 -14.40
CA GLN A 388 -9.61 43.20 -14.68
C GLN A 388 -10.75 43.95 -13.96
N GLU A 389 -11.97 43.40 -13.99
CA GLU A 389 -13.13 44.02 -13.35
C GLU A 389 -13.02 44.07 -11.82
N LYS A 390 -12.58 42.99 -11.16
CA LYS A 390 -12.40 42.94 -9.71
C LYS A 390 -11.23 43.81 -9.23
N THR A 391 -10.23 44.02 -10.08
CA THR A 391 -9.00 44.76 -9.72
C THR A 391 -8.99 46.23 -10.14
N LYS A 392 -10.01 46.71 -10.89
CA LYS A 392 -10.04 48.06 -11.48
C LYS A 392 -9.95 49.21 -10.47
N ASN A 393 -10.48 49.01 -9.27
CA ASN A 393 -10.62 50.03 -8.22
C ASN A 393 -9.74 49.77 -7.00
N LEU A 394 -8.76 48.86 -7.09
CA LEU A 394 -7.84 48.59 -5.98
C LEU A 394 -6.88 49.76 -5.76
N ASN A 395 -6.64 50.07 -4.49
CA ASN A 395 -5.62 51.02 -4.05
C ASN A 395 -4.29 50.32 -3.75
N ASN A 396 -4.34 49.03 -3.40
CA ASN A 396 -3.26 48.14 -3.04
C ASN A 396 -3.35 46.85 -3.86
N TYR A 397 -2.34 46.62 -4.70
CA TYR A 397 -2.25 45.45 -5.57
C TYR A 397 -1.39 44.32 -4.98
N LYS A 398 -1.03 44.39 -3.69
CA LYS A 398 -0.32 43.34 -2.99
C LYS A 398 -1.09 42.03 -3.05
N CYS A 399 -0.37 40.97 -3.39
CA CYS A 399 -0.91 39.64 -3.53
C CYS A 399 0.20 38.61 -3.32
N TYR A 400 -0.20 37.35 -3.16
CA TYR A 400 0.76 36.27 -3.05
C TYR A 400 0.20 34.96 -3.56
N PHE A 401 1.08 34.10 -4.07
CA PHE A 401 0.79 32.69 -4.22
C PHE A 401 1.12 31.98 -2.91
N LYS A 402 0.23 31.10 -2.45
CA LYS A 402 0.48 30.18 -1.34
C LYS A 402 0.28 28.76 -1.85
N GLN A 403 1.33 27.96 -1.75
CA GLN A 403 1.35 26.55 -2.12
C GLN A 403 1.38 25.71 -0.84
N CYS A 404 0.61 24.63 -0.84
CA CYS A 404 0.69 23.57 0.17
C CYS A 404 1.03 22.26 -0.52
N VAL A 405 2.11 21.62 -0.05
CA VAL A 405 2.53 20.29 -0.46
C VAL A 405 2.32 19.32 0.70
N ALA A 406 1.52 18.30 0.47
CA ALA A 406 1.30 17.21 1.41
C ALA A 406 2.10 15.99 0.99
N ILE A 407 2.94 15.47 1.88
CA ILE A 407 3.70 14.25 1.68
C ILE A 407 3.05 13.19 2.55
N VAL A 408 2.47 12.15 1.94
CA VAL A 408 1.73 11.11 2.64
C VAL A 408 2.34 9.76 2.33
N SER A 409 2.75 9.04 3.36
CA SER A 409 3.16 7.63 3.22
C SER A 409 1.94 6.73 3.03
N PRO A 410 2.13 5.50 2.50
CA PRO A 410 1.12 4.46 2.57
C PRO A 410 0.68 4.17 4.01
N SER A 411 1.57 4.40 4.99
CA SER A 411 1.32 4.31 6.44
C SER A 411 0.54 5.51 7.03
N GLY A 412 0.10 6.46 6.20
CA GLY A 412 -0.75 7.56 6.63
C GLY A 412 -0.02 8.62 7.45
N LYS A 413 1.26 8.39 7.80
CA LYS A 413 2.19 9.44 8.22
C LYS A 413 2.23 10.51 7.15
N MET A 414 2.17 11.75 7.60
CA MET A 414 1.99 12.89 6.74
C MET A 414 2.76 14.08 7.28
N GLU A 415 3.40 14.81 6.37
CA GLU A 415 3.98 16.12 6.63
C GLU A 415 3.42 17.14 5.62
N LEU A 416 3.36 18.40 6.03
CA LEU A 416 2.93 19.51 5.20
C LEU A 416 4.06 20.51 5.06
N VAL A 417 4.32 20.93 3.83
CA VAL A 417 5.32 21.95 3.50
C VAL A 417 4.64 23.06 2.72
N TYR A 418 4.99 24.30 3.05
CA TYR A 418 4.39 25.50 2.46
C TYR A 418 5.42 26.31 1.70
N ASN A 419 4.99 26.90 0.59
CA ASN A 419 5.74 27.94 -0.12
C ASN A 419 4.85 29.19 -0.28
N ILE A 420 5.41 30.37 -0.02
CA ILE A 420 4.68 31.64 -0.17
C ILE A 420 5.53 32.59 -1.00
N ASN A 421 4.96 33.02 -2.13
CA ASN A 421 5.60 33.98 -3.02
C ASN A 421 4.82 35.30 -3.01
N HIS A 422 5.37 36.30 -2.33
CA HIS A 422 4.81 37.65 -2.26
C HIS A 422 5.13 38.46 -3.53
N GLY A 423 4.19 39.33 -3.90
CA GLY A 423 4.26 40.12 -5.11
C GLY A 423 3.19 41.20 -5.19
N ILE A 424 3.13 41.80 -6.37
CA ILE A 424 2.11 42.78 -6.74
C ILE A 424 1.48 42.38 -8.06
N LEU A 425 0.19 42.67 -8.21
CA LEU A 425 -0.46 42.64 -9.52
C LEU A 425 -0.08 43.91 -10.28
N ASN A 426 0.61 43.76 -11.41
CA ASN A 426 1.04 44.88 -12.24
C ASN A 426 -0.18 45.54 -12.91
N LYS A 427 -0.47 46.77 -12.48
CA LYS A 427 -1.60 47.56 -12.95
C LYS A 427 -1.54 47.89 -14.45
N GLU A 428 -0.35 48.05 -15.03
CA GLU A 428 -0.21 48.35 -16.46
C GLU A 428 -0.45 47.09 -17.31
N LYS A 429 0.08 45.93 -16.89
CA LYS A 429 -0.20 44.65 -17.55
C LYS A 429 -1.69 44.30 -17.52
N LEU A 430 -2.37 44.58 -16.39
CA LEU A 430 -3.82 44.40 -16.26
C LEU A 430 -4.64 45.29 -17.21
N LYS A 431 -4.10 46.36 -17.80
CA LYS A 431 -4.82 47.17 -18.81
C LYS A 431 -4.71 46.59 -20.22
N LEU A 432 -3.77 45.68 -20.45
CA LEU A 432 -3.53 45.09 -21.77
C LEU A 432 -4.55 43.96 -22.04
N PRO A 433 -4.80 43.65 -23.33
CA PRO A 433 -5.53 42.45 -23.70
C PRO A 433 -4.85 41.19 -23.14
N TYR A 434 -5.63 40.14 -22.92
CA TYR A 434 -5.10 38.87 -22.47
C TYR A 434 -4.01 38.36 -23.43
N ASN A 435 -2.84 38.02 -22.89
CA ASN A 435 -1.67 37.64 -23.67
C ASN A 435 -1.67 36.16 -24.11
N GLY A 436 -2.71 35.39 -23.76
CA GLY A 436 -2.88 34.01 -24.22
C GLY A 436 -2.14 32.95 -23.40
N THR A 437 -1.63 33.26 -22.20
CA THR A 437 -0.96 32.27 -21.34
C THR A 437 -1.90 31.13 -20.91
N ASP A 438 -1.40 30.11 -20.23
CA ASP A 438 -2.25 29.10 -19.59
C ASP A 438 -2.70 29.51 -18.18
N TYR A 439 -2.03 30.51 -17.60
CA TYR A 439 -2.26 30.98 -16.23
C TYR A 439 -2.45 32.51 -16.20
N PRO A 440 -3.70 33.00 -16.32
CA PRO A 440 -3.96 34.43 -16.41
C PRO A 440 -3.40 35.26 -15.24
N LEU A 441 -3.45 34.75 -14.00
CA LEU A 441 -2.90 35.45 -12.83
C LEU A 441 -1.38 35.66 -12.95
N ALA A 442 -0.66 34.65 -13.47
CA ALA A 442 0.78 34.74 -13.65
C ALA A 442 1.18 35.80 -14.69
N ALA A 443 0.31 36.10 -15.66
CA ALA A 443 0.56 37.14 -16.66
C ALA A 443 0.63 38.55 -16.08
N ALA A 444 -0.03 38.80 -14.93
CA ALA A 444 -0.02 40.10 -14.25
C ALA A 444 0.77 40.12 -12.94
N PHE A 445 1.14 38.97 -12.38
CA PHE A 445 1.85 38.88 -11.11
C PHE A 445 3.35 39.18 -11.25
N GLU A 446 3.83 40.11 -10.42
CA GLU A 446 5.25 40.45 -10.28
C GLU A 446 5.70 40.13 -8.85
N SER A 447 6.55 39.12 -8.72
CA SER A 447 7.07 38.70 -7.43
C SER A 447 8.11 39.70 -6.92
N GLU A 448 8.11 39.94 -5.61
CA GLU A 448 9.02 40.88 -4.95
C GLU A 448 10.50 40.47 -5.08
N ASN A 449 10.74 39.16 -5.18
CA ASN A 449 12.05 38.56 -5.04
C ASN A 449 12.63 37.99 -6.35
N ARG A 450 12.02 38.30 -7.51
CA ARG A 450 12.56 37.93 -8.83
C ARG A 450 12.30 39.00 -9.88
N GLN A 451 13.24 39.16 -10.80
CA GLN A 451 13.14 40.10 -11.93
C GLN A 451 12.55 39.48 -13.20
N LYS A 452 12.46 38.15 -13.25
CA LYS A 452 11.96 37.35 -14.37
C LYS A 452 10.65 36.66 -13.98
N THR A 453 9.79 36.39 -14.95
CA THR A 453 8.66 35.46 -14.75
C THR A 453 9.16 34.03 -14.51
N TRP A 454 8.29 33.14 -13.99
CA TRP A 454 8.70 31.75 -13.72
C TRP A 454 9.21 31.06 -14.99
N ASP A 455 8.54 31.30 -16.12
CA ASP A 455 8.88 30.67 -17.40
C ASP A 455 10.16 31.22 -18.03
N GLU A 456 10.59 32.42 -17.64
CA GLU A 456 11.85 33.05 -18.10
C GLU A 456 13.06 32.67 -17.25
N MET A 457 12.84 32.12 -16.05
CA MET A 457 13.92 31.67 -15.16
C MET A 457 14.49 30.34 -15.66
N THR A 458 15.82 30.23 -15.63
CA THR A 458 16.52 28.96 -15.79
C THR A 458 16.22 28.02 -14.62
N ASP A 459 16.43 26.73 -14.83
CA ASP A 459 16.26 25.69 -13.79
C ASP A 459 17.09 25.98 -12.52
N GLN A 460 18.31 26.51 -12.68
CA GLN A 460 19.14 26.92 -11.54
C GLN A 460 18.55 28.12 -10.81
N GLU A 461 18.08 29.14 -11.53
CA GLU A 461 17.44 30.32 -10.92
C GLU A 461 16.17 29.93 -10.14
N LYS A 462 15.37 28.98 -10.65
CA LYS A 462 14.19 28.43 -9.95
C LYS A 462 14.58 27.70 -8.68
N LYS A 463 15.60 26.83 -8.74
CA LYS A 463 16.14 26.13 -7.55
C LYS A 463 16.66 27.10 -6.50
N ASP A 464 17.38 28.12 -6.91
CA ASP A 464 17.95 29.11 -5.99
C ASP A 464 16.83 29.93 -5.32
N PHE A 465 15.79 30.27 -6.08
CA PHE A 465 14.62 30.99 -5.56
C PHE A 465 13.84 30.17 -4.53
N ASP A 466 13.56 28.89 -4.81
CA ASP A 466 12.80 28.01 -3.94
C ASP A 466 13.65 27.19 -2.96
N LYS A 467 14.94 27.51 -2.79
CA LYS A 467 15.90 26.70 -2.01
C LYS A 467 15.39 26.31 -0.62
N VAL A 468 14.86 27.27 0.14
CA VAL A 468 14.34 27.02 1.49
C VAL A 468 13.15 26.07 1.46
N PHE A 469 12.28 26.20 0.45
CA PHE A 469 11.16 25.30 0.26
C PHE A 469 11.64 23.89 -0.11
N ILE A 470 12.60 23.77 -1.03
CA ILE A 470 13.20 22.49 -1.44
C ILE A 470 13.85 21.78 -0.25
N ASP A 471 14.64 22.49 0.56
CA ASP A 471 15.30 21.93 1.76
C ASP A 471 14.25 21.38 2.76
N ASN A 472 13.15 22.12 2.96
CA ASN A 472 12.05 21.67 3.82
C ASN A 472 11.28 20.48 3.23
N LEU A 473 11.08 20.48 1.90
CA LEU A 473 10.42 19.39 1.18
C LEU A 473 11.22 18.09 1.31
N LEU A 474 12.53 18.12 1.06
CA LEU A 474 13.40 16.95 1.20
C LEU A 474 13.40 16.41 2.63
N LYS A 475 13.51 17.29 3.62
CA LYS A 475 13.44 16.90 5.04
C LYS A 475 12.09 16.26 5.40
N ALA A 476 10.99 16.80 4.89
CA ALA A 476 9.66 16.24 5.13
C ALA A 476 9.49 14.87 4.45
N ILE A 477 10.04 14.71 3.24
CA ILE A 477 10.09 13.43 2.53
C ILE A 477 10.87 12.39 3.35
N ASP A 478 12.07 12.73 3.82
CA ASP A 478 12.88 11.84 4.66
C ASP A 478 12.15 11.44 5.93
N GLN A 479 11.51 12.41 6.59
CA GLN A 479 10.67 12.13 7.76
C GLN A 479 9.56 11.15 7.43
N VAL A 480 8.85 11.31 6.31
CA VAL A 480 7.75 10.42 5.93
C VAL A 480 8.26 9.02 5.52
N ILE A 481 9.46 8.93 4.96
CA ILE A 481 10.09 7.70 4.48
C ILE A 481 10.80 6.91 5.60
N GLU A 482 11.38 7.56 6.62
CA GLU A 482 12.11 6.87 7.69
C GLU A 482 11.17 6.20 8.71
N LYS A 483 10.95 4.89 8.53
CA LYS A 483 10.75 3.75 9.46
C LYS A 483 10.00 2.62 8.75
#